data_AF-A0A024FJB9-F1
#
_entry.id   AF-A0A024FJB9-F1
#
_cell.length_a   1.000
_cell.length_b   1.000
_cell.length_c   1.000
_cell.angle_alpha   90.00
_cell.angle_beta   90.00
_cell.angle_gamma   90.00
#
_symmetry.space_group_name_H-M   'P 1'
#
loop_
_entity.id
_entity.type
_entity.pdbx_description
1 polymer ?
#
loop_
_entity_poly.entity_id
_entity_poly.type
_entity_poly.pdbx_seq_one_letter_code
_entity_poly.pdbx_strand_id
1 'polypeptide(L)' 'MHTHQIWPDDDQYVTMDFFRFDDNGKIVEHWDSMQQIPKESAHNNTMY' A
#
# COMPACT_ATOMS: atom_id res chain seq x y z
N MET A 1 0.83 0.23 8.10
CA MET A 1 0.02 1.36 7.59
C MET A 1 -0.29 1.01 6.15
N HIS A 2 -1.54 1.08 5.71
CA HIS A 2 -1.86 0.89 4.30
C HIS A 2 -2.40 2.20 3.73
N THR A 3 -2.09 2.47 2.47
CA THR A 3 -2.51 3.67 1.75
C THR A 3 -3.34 3.26 0.54
N HIS A 4 -4.55 3.79 0.42
CA HIS A 4 -5.35 3.75 -0.81
C HIS A 4 -5.05 5.01 -1.62
N GLN A 5 -4.61 4.83 -2.87
CA GLN A 5 -4.20 5.91 -3.76
C GLN A 5 -5.07 5.92 -5.00
N ILE A 6 -5.49 7.10 -5.45
CA ILE A 6 -6.21 7.32 -6.71
C ILE A 6 -5.29 8.13 -7.63
N TRP A 7 -4.93 7.53 -8.76
CA TRP A 7 -4.03 8.10 -9.77
C TRP A 7 -4.88 8.65 -10.95
N PRO A 8 -4.27 9.39 -11.90
CA PRO A 8 -4.96 9.77 -13.13
C PRO A 8 -5.60 8.56 -13.82
N ASP A 9 -6.66 8.81 -14.59
CA ASP A 9 -7.44 7.76 -15.28
C ASP A 9 -8.17 6.76 -14.35
N ASP A 10 -8.38 7.13 -13.09
CA ASP A 10 -9.06 6.32 -12.04
C ASP A 10 -8.35 5.00 -11.72
N ASP A 11 -7.04 4.93 -11.98
CA ASP A 11 -6.21 3.82 -11.52
C ASP A 11 -6.03 3.90 -10.00
N GLN A 12 -6.38 2.83 -9.30
CA GLN A 12 -6.33 2.79 -7.84
C GLN A 12 -5.31 1.76 -7.37
N TYR A 13 -4.60 2.08 -6.28
CA TYR A 13 -3.56 1.22 -5.72
C TYR A 13 -3.74 1.08 -4.21
N VAL A 14 -3.45 -0.12 -3.70
CA VAL A 14 -3.24 -0.37 -2.28
C VAL A 14 -1.75 -0.58 -2.06
N THR A 15 -1.17 0.21 -1.16
CA THR A 15 0.24 0.10 -0.77
C THR A 15 0.32 -0.26 0.70
N MET A 16 1.21 -1.20 1.04
CA MET A 16 1.54 -1.51 2.43
C MET A 16 2.99 -1.11 2.70
N ASP A 17 3.19 -0.32 3.75
CA ASP A 17 4.50 0.19 4.15
C ASP A 17 5.03 -0.53 5.38
N PHE A 18 6.30 -0.95 5.30
CA PHE A 18 7.09 -1.49 6.40
C PHE A 18 8.26 -0.56 6.70
N PHE A 19 8.41 -0.22 7.99
CA PHE A 19 9.50 0.63 8.46
C PHE A 19 10.30 -0.12 9.53
N ARG A 20 11.63 -0.10 9.40
CA ARG A 20 12.53 -0.50 10.49
C ARG A 20 13.08 0.75 11.16
N PHE A 21 13.05 0.76 12.48
CA PHE A 21 13.55 1.85 13.31
C PHE A 21 14.86 1.46 13.97
N ASP A 22 15.73 2.44 14.20
CA ASP A 22 16.87 2.31 15.09
C ASP A 22 16.47 2.49 16.58
N ASP A 23 17.44 2.35 17.48
CA ASP A 23 17.23 2.50 18.92
C ASP A 23 16.79 3.92 19.33
N ASN A 24 17.00 4.92 18.47
CA ASN A 24 16.57 6.31 18.68
C ASN A 24 15.18 6.59 18.06
N GLY A 25 14.49 5.57 17.55
CA GLY A 25 13.19 5.70 16.90
C GLY A 25 13.24 6.40 15.54
N LYS A 26 14.40 6.41 14.87
CA LYS A 26 14.54 6.93 13.50
C LYS A 26 14.31 5.82 12.49
N ILE A 27 13.61 6.13 11.40
CA ILE A 27 13.46 5.22 10.27
C ILE A 27 14.83 5.06 9.61
N VAL A 28 15.30 3.81 9.53
CA VAL A 28 16.58 3.46 8.90
C VAL A 28 16.41 2.51 7.71
N GLU A 29 15.20 2.01 7.50
CA GLU A 29 14.85 1.20 6.34
C GLU A 29 13.36 1.30 6.05
N HIS A 30 13.01 1.29 4.77
CA HIS A 30 11.65 1.35 4.26
C HIS A 30 11.50 0.34 3.12
N TRP A 31 10.45 -0.45 3.20
CA TRP A 31 9.99 -1.32 2.13
C TRP A 31 8.52 -1.07 1.88
N ASP A 32 8.14 -1.11 0.62
CA ASP A 32 6.75 -1.08 0.21
C ASP A 32 6.38 -2.33 -0.60
N SER A 33 5.09 -2.63 -0.59
CA SER A 33 4.46 -3.51 -1.55
C SER A 33 3.25 -2.78 -2.10
N MET A 34 3.24 -2.55 -3.41
CA MET A 34 2.18 -1.82 -4.11
C MET A 34 1.46 -2.75 -5.07
N GLN A 35 0.12 -2.73 -5.02
CA GLN A 35 -0.74 -3.51 -5.90
C GLN A 35 -1.85 -2.63 -6.47
N GLN A 36 -2.03 -2.67 -7.79
CA GLN A 36 -3.19 -2.05 -8.44
C GLN A 36 -4.46 -2.82 -8.06
N ILE A 37 -5.52 -2.08 -7.73
CA ILE A 37 -6.84 -2.67 -7.51
C ILE A 37 -7.34 -3.18 -8.87
N PRO A 38 -7.63 -4.48 -9.00
CA PRO A 38 -8.09 -5.03 -10.26
C PRO A 38 -9.51 -4.53 -10.57
N LYS A 39 -9.81 -4.33 -11.87
CA LYS A 39 -11.15 -3.93 -12.33
C LYS A 39 -12.22 -4.97 -12.00
N GLU A 40 -11.83 -6.24 -11.98
CA GLU A 40 -12.68 -7.36 -11.60
C GLU A 40 -12.00 -8.12 -10.44
N SER A 41 -12.72 -8.25 -9.32
CA SER A 41 -12.23 -9.00 -8.16
C SER A 41 -12.72 -10.44 -8.21
N ALA A 42 -11.82 -11.39 -7.92
CA ALA A 42 -12.19 -12.79 -7.71
C ALA A 42 -12.89 -13.03 -6.35
N HIS A 43 -12.90 -12.02 -5.47
CA HIS A 43 -13.50 -12.07 -4.14
C HIS A 43 -14.49 -10.92 -3.92
N ASN A 44 -15.54 -11.14 -3.15
CA ASN A 44 -16.59 -10.14 -2.90
C ASN A 44 -16.20 -9.03 -1.89
N ASN A 45 -14.99 -9.09 -1.34
CA ASN A 45 -14.52 -8.11 -0.35
C ASN A 45 -13.63 -7.09 -1.07
N THR A 46 -13.61 -5.87 -0.55
CA THR A 46 -12.65 -4.83 -0.95
C THR A 46 -11.23 -5.21 -0.52
N MET A 47 -10.24 -4.60 -1.16
CA MET A 47 -8.82 -4.79 -0.84
C MET A 47 -8.38 -4.03 0.44
N TYR A 48 -9.30 -3.30 1.07
CA TYR A 48 -9.15 -2.54 2.30
C TYR A 48 -10.44 -2.55 3.11
#